data_AF-A0A352IB63-F1
#
_entry.id   AF-A0A352IB63-F1
#
_cell.length_a   1.000
_cell.length_b   1.000
_cell.length_c   1.000
_cell.angle_alpha   90.00
_cell.angle_beta   90.00
_cell.angle_gamma   90.00
#
_symmetry.space_group_name_H-M   'P 1'
#
loop_
_entity.id
_entity.type
_entity.pdbx_description
1 polymer ?
#
loop_
_entity_poly.entity_id
_entity_poly.type
_entity_poly.pdbx_seq_one_letter_code
_entity_poly.pdbx_strand_id
1 'polypeptide(L)'
;MNTQTSKARFMATSHSTRLYAAAAMLALVSAVFTACGSNEEQSARQMLDQARTALRHRQYSEARDSILSMRRKHPAAINARRQGILLLDSIEMQAAADSLTRAGGKEWERLDVKKRFYERKLQEDQKRALKDKQASGE
;
A
#
# COMPACT_ATOMS: atom_id res chain seq x y z
N MET A 1 23.32 59.75 37.45
CA MET A 1 22.55 58.50 37.63
C MET A 1 21.70 58.25 36.38
N ASN A 2 22.09 57.33 35.47
CA ASN A 2 21.18 56.53 34.61
C ASN A 2 21.95 55.69 33.57
N THR A 3 22.77 54.75 34.02
CA THR A 3 23.42 53.74 33.16
C THR A 3 22.83 52.34 33.32
N GLN A 4 21.93 52.15 34.28
CA GLN A 4 21.39 50.84 34.65
C GLN A 4 20.15 50.45 33.81
N THR A 5 19.37 51.42 33.32
CA THR A 5 18.14 51.18 32.54
C THR A 5 18.41 50.79 31.09
N SER A 6 19.56 51.14 30.52
CA SER A 6 19.91 50.83 29.13
C SER A 6 20.33 49.37 28.92
N LYS A 7 21.04 48.78 29.89
CA LYS A 7 21.48 47.37 29.81
C LYS A 7 20.29 46.39 29.87
N ALA A 8 19.27 46.69 30.68
CA ALA A 8 18.09 45.83 30.82
C ALA A 8 17.24 45.75 29.54
N ARG A 9 17.07 46.85 28.78
CA ARG A 9 16.37 46.84 27.48
C ARG A 9 17.13 46.09 26.40
N PHE A 10 18.47 46.15 26.41
CA PHE A 10 19.30 45.48 25.42
C PHE A 10 19.33 43.95 25.63
N MET A 11 19.29 43.48 26.89
CA MET A 11 19.24 42.04 27.18
C MET A 11 17.87 41.42 26.87
N ALA A 12 16.77 42.15 27.09
CA ALA A 12 15.42 41.68 26.76
C ALA A 12 15.20 41.51 25.24
N THR A 13 15.71 42.45 24.44
CA THR A 13 15.62 42.41 22.96
C THR A 13 16.45 41.28 22.34
N SER A 14 17.59 40.92 22.94
CA SER A 14 18.44 39.79 22.52
C SER A 14 17.79 38.41 22.73
N HIS A 15 17.08 38.21 23.84
CA HIS A 15 16.37 36.95 24.08
C HIS A 15 15.13 36.79 23.19
N SER A 16 14.34 37.86 23.01
CA SER A 16 13.17 37.83 22.13
C SER A 16 13.56 37.58 20.67
N THR A 17 14.62 38.22 20.16
CA THR A 17 15.10 38.00 18.78
C THR A 17 15.61 36.59 18.55
N ARG A 18 16.30 35.98 19.52
CA ARG A 18 16.72 34.57 19.49
C ARG A 18 15.53 33.60 19.49
N LEU A 19 14.49 33.90 20.27
CA LEU A 19 13.24 33.11 20.30
C LEU A 19 12.48 33.17 18.97
N TYR A 20 12.34 34.35 18.36
CA TYR A 20 11.71 34.50 17.05
C TYR A 20 12.52 33.85 15.92
N ALA A 21 13.85 33.96 15.96
CA ALA A 21 14.72 33.28 15.00
C ALA A 21 14.63 31.76 15.11
N ALA A 22 14.60 31.21 16.33
CA ALA A 22 14.41 29.77 16.55
C ALA A 22 13.02 29.29 16.10
N ALA A 23 11.96 30.07 16.36
CA ALA A 23 10.61 29.76 15.90
C ALA A 23 10.48 29.81 14.37
N ALA A 24 11.14 30.78 13.71
CA ALA A 24 11.17 30.88 12.26
C ALA A 24 11.91 29.70 11.62
N MET A 25 13.03 29.26 12.21
CA MET A 25 13.76 28.07 11.75
C MET A 25 12.93 26.80 11.92
N LEU A 26 12.21 26.65 13.04
CA LEU A 26 11.32 25.50 13.28
C LEU A 26 10.15 25.45 12.28
N ALA A 27 9.57 26.61 11.96
CA ALA A 27 8.48 26.75 10.98
C ALA A 27 8.95 26.50 9.54
N LEU A 28 10.17 26.92 9.18
CA LEU A 28 10.77 26.60 7.88
C LEU A 28 11.04 25.10 7.72
N VAL A 29 11.54 24.45 8.76
CA VAL A 29 11.79 23.00 8.73
C VAL A 29 10.48 22.21 8.60
N SER A 30 9.41 22.60 9.29
CA SER A 30 8.09 21.93 9.16
C SER A 30 7.42 22.17 7.81
N ALA A 31 7.60 23.36 7.22
CA ALA A 31 7.11 23.68 5.88
C ALA A 31 7.83 22.85 4.79
N VAL A 32 9.15 22.70 4.89
CA VAL A 32 9.94 21.84 3.97
C VAL A 32 9.51 20.38 4.06
N PHE A 33 9.25 19.88 5.28
CA PHE A 33 8.76 18.51 5.48
C PHE A 33 7.40 18.25 4.81
N THR A 34 6.51 19.24 4.87
CA THR A 34 5.16 19.11 4.30
C THR A 34 5.17 19.26 2.78
N ALA A 35 6.00 20.17 2.25
CA ALA A 35 6.13 20.40 0.81
C ALA A 35 6.74 19.20 0.07
N CYS A 36 7.81 18.60 0.60
CA CYS A 36 8.46 17.44 -0.02
C CYS A 36 7.54 16.21 -0.10
N GLY A 37 6.76 15.94 0.95
CA GLY A 37 5.84 14.78 0.97
C GLY A 37 4.73 14.86 -0.08
N SER A 38 4.20 16.07 -0.34
CA SER A 38 3.13 16.27 -1.32
C SER A 38 3.56 16.01 -2.76
N ASN A 39 4.79 16.40 -3.12
CA ASN A 39 5.33 16.23 -4.46
C ASN A 39 5.73 14.77 -4.73
N GLU A 40 6.29 14.10 -3.72
CA GLU A 40 6.63 12.68 -3.79
C GLU A 40 5.37 11.82 -3.98
N GLU A 41 4.30 12.13 -3.23
CA GLU A 41 3.00 11.45 -3.35
C GLU A 41 2.38 11.62 -4.75
N GLN A 42 2.49 12.82 -5.32
CA GLN A 42 1.98 13.08 -6.67
C GLN A 42 2.78 12.34 -7.75
N SER A 43 4.11 12.31 -7.63
CA SER A 43 4.98 11.58 -8.56
C SER A 43 4.70 10.07 -8.49
N ALA A 44 4.52 9.53 -7.29
CA ALA A 44 4.16 8.13 -7.10
C ALA A 44 2.78 7.78 -7.70
N ARG A 45 1.80 8.70 -7.64
CA ARG A 45 0.48 8.51 -8.28
C ARG A 45 0.59 8.39 -9.80
N GLN A 46 1.45 9.18 -10.45
CA GLN A 46 1.66 9.07 -11.89
C GLN A 46 2.17 7.67 -12.29
N MET A 47 3.07 7.08 -11.49
CA MET A 47 3.54 5.71 -11.72
C MET A 47 2.43 4.67 -11.50
N LEU A 48 1.50 4.91 -10.56
CA LEU A 48 0.31 4.06 -10.41
C LEU A 48 -0.62 4.16 -11.62
N ASP A 49 -0.76 5.34 -12.21
CA ASP A 49 -1.60 5.51 -13.41
C ASP A 49 -0.99 4.80 -14.64
N GLN A 50 0.34 4.78 -14.74
CA GLN A 50 1.06 3.93 -15.70
C GLN A 50 0.75 2.45 -15.46
N ALA A 51 0.88 1.97 -14.22
CA ALA A 51 0.57 0.58 -13.87
C ALA A 51 -0.89 0.20 -14.17
N ARG A 52 -1.85 1.10 -13.87
CA ARG A 52 -3.27 0.93 -14.22
C ARG A 52 -3.47 0.84 -15.73
N THR A 53 -2.72 1.64 -16.49
CA THR A 53 -2.77 1.63 -17.96
C THR A 53 -2.24 0.32 -18.52
N ALA A 54 -1.06 -0.13 -18.08
CA ALA A 54 -0.50 -1.42 -18.44
C ALA A 54 -1.45 -2.59 -18.08
N LEU A 55 -2.09 -2.53 -16.91
CA LEU A 55 -3.10 -3.52 -16.49
C LEU A 55 -4.30 -3.57 -17.45
N ARG A 56 -4.83 -2.42 -17.89
CA ARG A 56 -5.93 -2.38 -18.88
C ARG A 56 -5.53 -3.03 -20.20
N HIS A 57 -4.26 -2.97 -20.57
CA HIS A 57 -3.70 -3.62 -21.75
C HIS A 57 -3.23 -5.07 -21.50
N ARG A 58 -3.53 -5.65 -20.33
CA ARG A 58 -3.09 -7.00 -19.90
C ARG A 58 -1.57 -7.19 -19.90
N GLN A 59 -0.80 -6.11 -19.83
CA GLN A 59 0.65 -6.11 -19.71
C GLN A 59 1.05 -6.30 -18.25
N TYR A 60 0.82 -7.50 -17.72
CA TYR A 60 0.94 -7.75 -16.28
C TYR A 60 2.36 -7.59 -15.73
N SER A 61 3.40 -7.90 -16.51
CA SER A 61 4.81 -7.69 -16.09
C SER A 61 5.12 -6.20 -15.93
N GLU A 62 4.81 -5.40 -16.95
CA GLU A 62 5.02 -3.95 -16.94
C GLU A 62 4.25 -3.27 -15.81
N ALA A 63 3.00 -3.67 -15.58
CA ALA A 63 2.20 -3.16 -14.47
C ALA A 63 2.85 -3.44 -13.10
N ARG A 64 3.39 -4.66 -12.89
CA ARG A 64 4.14 -5.01 -11.66
C ARG A 64 5.40 -4.17 -11.51
N ASP A 65 6.18 -4.04 -12.58
CA ASP A 65 7.44 -3.32 -12.56
C ASP A 65 7.24 -1.84 -12.26
N SER A 66 6.19 -1.21 -12.80
CA SER A 66 5.81 0.17 -12.46
C SER A 66 5.51 0.33 -10.95
N ILE A 67 4.76 -0.59 -10.34
CA ILE A 67 4.43 -0.54 -8.90
C ILE A 67 5.67 -0.80 -8.04
N LEU A 68 6.49 -1.79 -8.39
CA LEU A 68 7.72 -2.11 -7.66
C LEU A 68 8.74 -0.97 -7.74
N SER A 69 8.88 -0.35 -8.92
CA SER A 69 9.73 0.82 -9.11
C SER A 69 9.22 2.02 -8.31
N MET A 70 7.91 2.27 -8.31
CA MET A 70 7.29 3.34 -7.50
C MET A 70 7.61 3.15 -6.02
N ARG A 71 7.41 1.94 -5.47
CA ARG A 71 7.66 1.64 -4.06
C ARG A 71 9.13 1.84 -3.66
N ARG A 72 10.07 1.61 -4.58
CA ARG A 72 11.51 1.83 -4.37
C ARG A 72 11.89 3.31 -4.46
N LYS A 73 11.35 4.03 -5.45
CA LYS A 73 11.66 5.44 -5.71
C LYS A 73 10.99 6.42 -4.74
N HIS A 74 9.80 6.07 -4.27
CA HIS A 74 8.95 6.93 -3.44
C HIS A 74 8.58 6.26 -2.12
N PRO A 75 9.55 6.03 -1.22
CA PRO A 75 9.30 5.33 0.03
C PRO A 75 8.38 6.12 0.99
N ALA A 76 8.35 7.45 0.94
CA ALA A 76 7.52 8.26 1.84
C ALA A 76 6.12 8.55 1.27
N ALA A 77 5.83 8.17 0.02
CA ALA A 77 4.50 8.24 -0.58
C ALA A 77 3.54 7.17 -0.03
N ILE A 78 3.17 7.28 1.25
CA ILE A 78 2.44 6.25 1.99
C ILE A 78 1.10 5.90 1.35
N ASN A 79 0.35 6.88 0.83
CA ASN A 79 -0.97 6.59 0.26
C ASN A 79 -0.85 5.87 -1.09
N ALA A 80 0.07 6.31 -1.95
CA ALA A 80 0.40 5.64 -3.21
C ALA A 80 0.91 4.22 -2.96
N ARG A 81 1.73 3.99 -1.92
CA ARG A 81 2.17 2.64 -1.54
C ARG A 81 1.01 1.73 -1.14
N ARG A 82 0.04 2.23 -0.35
CA ARG A 82 -1.18 1.46 -0.01
C ARG A 82 -1.98 1.11 -1.26
N GLN A 83 -2.22 2.09 -2.14
CA GLN A 83 -2.91 1.85 -3.41
C GLN A 83 -2.15 0.87 -4.31
N GLY A 84 -0.81 0.93 -4.31
CA GLY A 84 0.04 0.03 -5.08
C GLY A 84 -0.06 -1.43 -4.62
N ILE A 85 -0.23 -1.69 -3.32
CA ILE A 85 -0.48 -3.06 -2.80
C ILE A 85 -1.80 -3.59 -3.36
N LEU A 86 -2.89 -2.82 -3.24
CA LEU A 86 -4.20 -3.22 -3.74
C LEU A 86 -4.21 -3.42 -5.27
N LEU A 87 -3.49 -2.58 -6.00
CA LEU A 87 -3.35 -2.71 -7.44
C LEU A 87 -2.53 -3.94 -7.82
N LEU A 88 -1.50 -4.29 -7.06
CA LEU A 88 -0.71 -5.50 -7.27
C LEU A 88 -1.58 -6.75 -7.09
N ASP A 89 -2.39 -6.81 -6.04
CA ASP A 89 -3.34 -7.92 -5.83
C ASP A 89 -4.31 -8.04 -7.02
N SER A 90 -4.81 -6.91 -7.52
CA SER A 90 -5.68 -6.87 -8.71
C SER A 90 -4.97 -7.39 -9.97
N ILE A 91 -3.70 -7.05 -10.17
CA ILE A 91 -2.86 -7.54 -11.28
C ILE A 91 -2.70 -9.05 -11.19
N GLU A 92 -2.33 -9.59 -10.03
CA GLU A 92 -2.17 -11.05 -9.85
C GLU A 92 -3.48 -11.78 -10.07
N MET A 93 -4.58 -11.23 -9.56
CA MET A 93 -5.90 -11.85 -9.69
C MET A 93 -6.35 -11.90 -11.15
N GLN A 94 -6.14 -10.82 -11.92
CA GLN A 94 -6.43 -10.83 -13.36
C GLN A 94 -5.48 -11.74 -14.15
N ALA A 95 -4.18 -11.74 -13.85
CA ALA A 95 -3.21 -12.60 -14.51
C ALA A 95 -3.52 -14.09 -14.26
N ALA A 96 -3.95 -14.44 -13.04
CA ALA A 96 -4.38 -15.78 -12.70
C ALA A 96 -5.67 -16.17 -13.44
N ALA A 97 -6.66 -15.28 -13.50
CA ALA A 97 -7.90 -15.51 -14.26
C ALA A 97 -7.62 -15.68 -15.76
N ASP A 98 -6.69 -14.92 -16.32
CA ASP A 98 -6.25 -15.05 -17.72
C ASP A 98 -5.50 -16.36 -17.97
N SER A 99 -4.63 -16.75 -17.04
CA SER A 99 -3.94 -18.03 -17.12
C SER A 99 -4.93 -19.19 -17.02
N LEU A 100 -5.95 -19.04 -16.18
CA LEU A 100 -7.01 -20.01 -15.98
C LEU A 100 -7.93 -20.08 -17.22
N THR A 101 -8.27 -18.97 -17.87
CA THR A 101 -9.05 -18.99 -19.12
C THR A 101 -8.25 -19.46 -20.34
N ARG A 102 -6.93 -19.21 -20.36
CA ARG A 102 -6.01 -19.71 -21.41
C ARG A 102 -5.64 -21.17 -21.23
N ALA A 103 -5.53 -21.65 -19.99
CA ALA A 103 -5.73 -23.06 -19.73
C ALA A 103 -7.11 -23.34 -20.34
N GLY A 104 -7.19 -24.22 -21.33
CA GLY A 104 -8.35 -24.34 -22.21
C GLY A 104 -8.34 -25.74 -22.76
N GLY A 105 -9.48 -26.44 -22.70
CA GLY A 105 -9.58 -27.84 -23.12
C GLY A 105 -9.17 -28.82 -22.00
N LYS A 106 -8.23 -29.73 -22.30
CA LYS A 106 -7.96 -30.94 -21.49
C LYS A 106 -7.55 -30.67 -20.04
N GLU A 107 -6.91 -29.54 -19.75
CA GLU A 107 -6.45 -29.22 -18.39
C GLU A 107 -7.60 -28.78 -17.48
N TRP A 108 -8.56 -28.02 -18.01
CA TRP A 108 -9.79 -27.71 -17.28
C TRP A 108 -10.60 -28.94 -16.98
N GLU A 109 -10.72 -29.85 -17.95
CA GLU A 109 -11.46 -31.09 -17.77
C GLU A 109 -10.83 -31.97 -16.69
N ARG A 110 -9.48 -32.05 -16.64
CA ARG A 110 -8.77 -32.69 -15.52
C ARG A 110 -9.03 -32.00 -14.18
N LEU A 111 -8.94 -30.67 -14.14
CA LEU A 111 -9.13 -29.90 -12.91
C LEU A 111 -10.58 -29.99 -12.42
N ASP A 112 -11.58 -30.02 -13.32
CA ASP A 112 -12.99 -30.20 -12.98
C ASP A 112 -13.26 -31.61 -12.43
N VAL A 113 -12.74 -32.66 -13.08
CA VAL A 113 -12.85 -34.04 -12.56
C VAL A 113 -12.20 -34.16 -11.17
N LYS A 114 -11.01 -33.57 -10.99
CA LYS A 114 -10.29 -33.56 -9.72
C LYS A 114 -11.07 -32.80 -8.65
N LYS A 115 -11.63 -31.63 -8.98
CA LYS A 115 -12.49 -30.84 -8.09
C LYS A 115 -13.70 -31.65 -7.62
N ARG A 116 -14.46 -32.27 -8.53
CA ARG A 116 -15.62 -33.11 -8.21
C ARG A 116 -15.25 -34.31 -7.30
N PHE A 117 -14.05 -34.87 -7.46
CA PHE A 117 -13.56 -35.91 -6.56
C PHE A 117 -13.41 -35.40 -5.12
N TYR A 118 -12.74 -34.26 -4.92
CA TYR A 118 -12.52 -33.70 -3.59
C TYR A 118 -13.80 -33.17 -2.94
N GLU A 119 -14.72 -32.59 -3.71
CA GLU A 119 -16.02 -32.17 -3.20
C GLU A 119 -16.82 -33.35 -2.65
N ARG A 120 -16.85 -34.49 -3.37
CA ARG A 120 -17.48 -35.71 -2.86
C ARG A 120 -16.80 -36.24 -1.61
N LYS A 121 -15.47 -36.23 -1.57
CA LYS A 121 -14.72 -36.67 -0.39
C LYS A 121 -15.05 -35.82 0.83
N LEU A 122 -15.07 -34.50 0.66
CA LEU A 122 -15.44 -33.57 1.73
C LEU A 122 -16.87 -33.80 2.23
N GLN A 123 -17.83 -34.03 1.33
CA GLN A 123 -19.21 -34.34 1.71
C GLN A 123 -19.32 -35.66 2.49
N GLU A 124 -18.56 -36.69 2.10
CA GLU A 124 -18.53 -37.96 2.83
C GLU A 124 -17.88 -37.82 4.20
N ASP A 125 -16.79 -37.06 4.30
CA ASP A 125 -16.15 -36.75 5.58
C ASP A 125 -17.09 -35.95 6.50
N GLN A 126 -17.84 -34.98 5.96
CA GLN A 126 -18.86 -34.23 6.68
C GLN A 126 -20.01 -35.13 7.16
N LYS A 127 -20.51 -36.03 6.30
CA LYS A 127 -21.56 -37.00 6.68
C LYS A 127 -21.09 -37.97 7.75
N ARG A 128 -19.85 -38.45 7.68
CA ARG A 128 -19.25 -39.31 8.72
C ARG A 128 -19.17 -38.57 10.05
N ALA A 129 -18.63 -37.34 10.04
CA ALA A 129 -18.58 -36.52 11.24
C ALA A 129 -19.97 -36.23 11.84
N LEU A 130 -21.00 -36.05 11.01
CA LEU A 130 -22.39 -35.90 11.47
C LEU A 130 -22.94 -37.20 12.06
N LYS A 131 -22.70 -38.35 11.42
CA LYS A 131 -23.11 -39.66 11.95
C LYS A 131 -22.41 -40.00 13.25
N ASP A 132 -21.12 -39.71 13.38
CA ASP A 132 -20.37 -39.95 14.60
C ASP A 132 -20.91 -39.09 15.75
N LYS A 133 -21.26 -37.82 15.48
CA LYS A 133 -21.95 -36.95 16.45
C LYS A 133 -23.35 -37.45 16.84
N GLN A 134 -24.09 -38.04 15.90
CA GLN A 134 -25.41 -38.62 16.16
C GLN A 134 -25.32 -39.97 16.89
N ALA A 135 -24.25 -40.74 16.67
CA ALA A 135 -23.99 -42.02 17.33
C ALA A 135 -23.40 -41.86 18.73
N SER A 136 -22.70 -40.75 19.00
CA SER A 136 -22.19 -40.38 20.32
C SER A 136 -23.21 -39.60 21.16
N GLY A 137 -24.51 -39.77 20.89
CA GLY A 137 -25.61 -38.97 21.43
C GLY A 137 -25.43 -38.54 22.89
N GLU A 138 -25.33 -37.22 23.06
CA GLU A 138 -26.24 -36.48 23.94
C GLU A 138 -27.67 -36.51 23.38
#